data_AF-A0A6J8CSL4-F1
#
_entry.id   AF-A0A6J8CSL4-F1
#
_cell.length_a   1.000
_cell.length_b   1.000
_cell.length_c   1.000
_cell.angle_alpha   90.00
_cell.angle_beta   90.00
_cell.angle_gamma   90.00
#
_symmetry.space_group_name_H-M   'P 1'
#
loop_
_entity.id
_entity.type
_entity.pdbx_description
1 polymer ?
#
loop_
_entity_poly.entity_id
_entity_poly.type
_entity_poly.pdbx_seq_one_letter_code
_entity_poly.pdbx_strand_id
1 'polypeptide(L)'
;MDTADPEIQTLRQRLMDRAKEHPRWGEQMPTAWVPLELQLAMQAEKGVNILPKEQIRILNSQNESMVLTDKQLETFLKAQHSLGKLLYFDIANLRDFVIITPAYLVEVLRSIVTEKQFWPRGKQFQTILKTMQQTGEVSRDNILFIWNQDIFKHILQYKDFVLEILVHLDILVPIRTSTEDLSASLQSVSQFLVPFMITNPDKTKYLKKFCNSRTSIFLAYRFIEEVIPPAFPYRFLASFVDMWDVKKYKAKKHMLFSDLAVVEVDSKHDVAVQVIENRVVVSLIHLEKKENIIPTLASSVQECLTAAVHRISEFYSTLSAEINTKEERAESHMVMPFEIEFGVRCKKSLCYFPHDRLPDHKWRCEKHKKDNDVKCIKLWLSDKVGL
;
A
#
# COMPACT_ATOMS: atom_id res chain seq x y z
N MET A 1 -18.87 -35.22 18.66
CA MET A 1 -17.61 -34.50 18.95
C MET A 1 -17.27 -34.79 20.39
N ASP A 2 -16.19 -35.52 20.61
CA ASP A 2 -15.80 -36.01 21.93
C ASP A 2 -15.23 -34.84 22.75
N THR A 3 -15.88 -34.48 23.85
CA THR A 3 -15.52 -33.32 24.70
C THR A 3 -14.31 -33.58 25.62
N ALA A 4 -13.70 -34.75 25.49
CA ALA A 4 -12.66 -35.27 26.39
C ALA A 4 -11.27 -35.43 25.73
N ASP A 5 -11.06 -34.89 24.53
CA ASP A 5 -9.73 -34.91 23.90
C ASP A 5 -8.74 -34.06 24.73
N PRO A 6 -7.70 -34.67 25.34
CA PRO A 6 -6.72 -33.96 26.17
C PRO A 6 -5.96 -32.87 25.42
N GLU A 7 -5.76 -33.03 24.10
CA GLU A 7 -5.06 -32.07 23.26
C GLU A 7 -5.93 -30.83 23.02
N ILE A 8 -7.25 -31.02 22.80
CA ILE A 8 -8.22 -29.93 22.69
C ILE A 8 -8.35 -29.17 24.01
N GLN A 9 -8.36 -29.87 25.14
CA GLN A 9 -8.37 -29.21 26.46
C GLN A 9 -7.10 -28.40 26.70
N THR A 10 -5.94 -28.95 26.33
CA THR A 10 -4.65 -28.25 26.41
C THR A 10 -4.65 -27.00 25.53
N LEU A 11 -5.14 -27.10 24.30
CA LEU A 11 -5.26 -25.96 23.39
C LEU A 11 -6.21 -24.89 23.95
N ARG A 12 -7.38 -25.30 24.47
CA ARG A 12 -8.35 -24.38 25.08
C ARG A 12 -7.74 -23.63 26.26
N GLN A 13 -7.00 -24.32 27.13
CA GLN A 13 -6.34 -23.70 28.27
C GLN A 13 -5.29 -22.69 27.80
N ARG A 14 -4.44 -23.07 26.84
CA ARG A 14 -3.44 -22.17 26.26
C ARG A 14 -4.05 -20.93 25.60
N LEU A 15 -5.17 -21.08 24.88
CA LEU A 15 -5.89 -19.95 24.29
C LEU A 15 -6.45 -19.02 25.36
N MET A 16 -7.02 -19.56 26.44
CA MET A 16 -7.54 -18.75 27.55
C MET A 16 -6.43 -18.01 28.28
N ASP A 17 -5.29 -18.65 28.51
CA ASP A 17 -4.14 -18.02 29.17
C ASP A 17 -3.58 -16.89 28.29
N ARG A 18 -3.41 -17.12 26.98
CA ARG A 18 -3.00 -16.08 26.03
C ARG A 18 -4.03 -14.95 25.89
N ALA A 19 -5.32 -15.24 25.92
CA ALA A 19 -6.35 -14.20 25.86
C ALA A 19 -6.31 -13.28 27.07
N LYS A 20 -6.03 -13.82 28.27
CA LYS A 20 -5.88 -13.03 29.51
C LYS A 20 -4.62 -12.17 29.53
N GLU A 21 -3.57 -12.58 28.83
CA GLU A 21 -2.34 -11.79 28.64
C GLU A 21 -2.55 -10.58 27.72
N HIS A 22 -3.63 -10.55 26.93
CA HIS A 22 -3.89 -9.45 26.00
C HIS A 22 -4.01 -8.11 26.77
N PRO A 23 -3.33 -7.03 26.34
CA PRO A 23 -3.31 -5.77 27.11
C PRO A 23 -4.67 -5.11 27.33
N ARG A 24 -5.65 -5.45 26.49
CA ARG A 24 -7.03 -4.96 26.56
C ARG A 24 -7.97 -5.90 27.33
N TRP A 25 -7.47 -7.02 27.85
CA TRP A 25 -8.28 -7.93 28.66
C TRP A 25 -8.78 -7.22 29.92
N GLY A 26 -10.09 -7.28 30.18
CA GLY A 26 -10.71 -6.59 31.30
C GLY A 26 -10.90 -5.07 31.12
N GLU A 27 -10.61 -4.53 29.92
CA GLU A 27 -10.91 -3.13 29.61
C GLU A 27 -12.42 -2.86 29.74
N GLN A 28 -12.77 -1.82 30.49
CA GLN A 28 -14.15 -1.43 30.71
C GLN A 28 -14.71 -0.79 29.44
N MET A 29 -15.76 -1.39 28.86
CA MET A 29 -16.47 -0.84 27.71
C MET A 29 -17.74 -0.10 28.16
N PRO A 30 -18.11 1.03 27.53
CA PRO A 30 -19.34 1.73 27.85
C PRO A 30 -20.56 0.83 27.63
N THR A 31 -21.36 0.61 28.68
CA THR A 31 -22.57 -0.23 28.59
C THR A 31 -23.56 0.28 27.55
N ALA A 32 -23.56 1.60 27.30
CA ALA A 32 -24.38 2.25 26.26
C ALA A 32 -24.07 1.76 24.84
N TRP A 33 -22.93 1.11 24.60
CA TRP A 33 -22.57 0.55 23.29
C TRP A 33 -23.24 -0.80 23.01
N VAL A 34 -23.57 -1.55 24.06
CA VAL A 34 -24.05 -2.94 23.96
C VAL A 34 -25.33 -3.06 23.13
N PRO A 35 -26.38 -2.22 23.31
CA PRO A 35 -27.61 -2.36 22.53
C PRO A 35 -27.37 -2.21 21.03
N LEU A 36 -26.59 -1.20 20.64
CA LEU A 36 -26.27 -0.97 19.23
C LEU A 36 -25.39 -2.09 18.67
N GLU A 37 -24.40 -2.56 19.43
CA GLU A 37 -23.55 -3.69 19.01
C GLU A 37 -24.37 -4.96 18.72
N LEU A 38 -25.34 -5.29 19.59
CA LEU A 38 -26.26 -6.41 19.38
C LEU A 38 -27.14 -6.21 18.15
N GLN A 39 -27.67 -4.99 17.93
CA GLN A 39 -28.46 -4.69 16.74
C GLN A 39 -27.65 -4.86 15.46
N LEU A 40 -26.39 -4.40 15.43
CA LEU A 40 -25.50 -4.58 14.28
C LEU A 40 -25.19 -6.06 14.04
N ALA A 41 -24.95 -6.84 15.10
CA ALA A 41 -24.76 -8.29 14.99
C ALA A 41 -26.00 -8.98 14.41
N MET A 42 -27.21 -8.61 14.83
CA MET A 42 -28.46 -9.13 14.25
C MET A 42 -28.64 -8.77 12.77
N GLN A 43 -28.12 -7.63 12.32
CA GLN A 43 -28.12 -7.29 10.88
C GLN A 43 -27.12 -8.17 10.12
N ALA A 44 -25.92 -8.38 10.68
CA ALA A 44 -24.93 -9.28 10.11
C ALA A 44 -25.45 -10.72 9.98
N GLU A 45 -26.15 -11.23 10.99
CA GLU A 45 -26.80 -12.56 10.96
C GLU A 45 -27.87 -12.69 9.87
N LYS A 46 -28.52 -11.57 9.50
CA LYS A 46 -29.46 -11.52 8.37
C LYS A 46 -28.77 -11.43 7.00
N GLY A 47 -27.44 -11.48 6.96
CA GLY A 47 -26.63 -11.37 5.75
C GLY A 47 -26.40 -9.94 5.27
N VAL A 48 -26.68 -8.93 6.11
CA VAL A 48 -26.36 -7.54 5.78
C VAL A 48 -24.90 -7.27 6.13
N ASN A 49 -24.11 -6.88 5.13
CA ASN A 49 -22.67 -6.65 5.31
C ASN A 49 -22.30 -5.17 5.41
N ILE A 50 -23.06 -4.30 4.74
CA ILE A 50 -22.84 -2.86 4.69
C ILE A 50 -24.12 -2.15 5.14
N LEU A 51 -23.97 -1.12 5.97
CA LEU A 51 -25.05 -0.22 6.33
C LEU A 51 -24.67 1.23 6.05
N PRO A 52 -25.59 2.03 5.49
CA PRO A 52 -25.46 3.48 5.52
C PRO A 52 -25.41 3.98 6.97
N LYS A 53 -24.61 5.02 7.23
CA LYS A 53 -24.48 5.63 8.56
C LYS A 53 -25.81 6.16 9.09
N GLU A 54 -26.68 6.67 8.21
CA GLU A 54 -28.05 7.06 8.58
C GLU A 54 -28.87 5.88 9.12
N GLN A 55 -28.73 4.69 8.53
CA GLN A 55 -29.41 3.49 9.01
C GLN A 55 -28.93 3.13 10.43
N ILE A 56 -27.64 3.32 10.70
CA ILE A 56 -27.06 3.11 12.04
C ILE A 56 -27.60 4.14 13.03
N ARG A 57 -27.76 5.41 12.62
CA ARG A 57 -28.42 6.43 13.46
C ARG A 57 -29.85 6.04 13.81
N ILE A 58 -30.60 5.52 12.84
CA ILE A 58 -31.97 5.02 13.07
C ILE A 58 -31.96 3.88 14.09
N LEU A 59 -31.09 2.87 13.91
CA LEU A 59 -30.95 1.77 14.87
C LEU A 59 -30.61 2.28 16.28
N ASN A 60 -29.65 3.19 16.36
CA ASN A 60 -29.25 3.82 17.62
C ASN A 60 -30.40 4.57 18.30
N SER A 61 -31.25 5.27 17.53
CA SER A 61 -32.42 6.00 18.07
C SER A 61 -33.50 5.09 18.64
N GLN A 62 -33.51 3.81 18.28
CA GLN A 62 -34.44 2.81 18.81
C GLN A 62 -34.02 2.32 20.21
N ASN A 63 -32.82 2.65 20.68
CA ASN A 63 -32.31 2.24 21.98
C ASN A 63 -32.77 3.22 23.08
N GLU A 64 -34.07 3.21 23.40
CA GLU A 64 -34.78 4.20 24.24
C GLU A 64 -34.04 4.66 25.52
N SER A 65 -33.25 3.80 26.17
CA SER A 65 -32.53 4.11 27.41
C SER A 65 -31.04 4.43 27.25
N MET A 66 -30.44 4.17 26.08
CA MET A 66 -28.99 4.26 25.85
C MET A 66 -28.65 4.82 24.46
N VAL A 67 -29.45 5.77 23.96
CA VAL A 67 -29.19 6.44 22.68
C VAL A 67 -27.85 7.18 22.73
N LEU A 68 -26.98 6.89 21.77
CA LEU A 68 -25.72 7.62 21.61
C LEU A 68 -25.97 8.95 20.88
N THR A 69 -25.36 10.04 21.37
CA THR A 69 -25.24 11.29 20.58
C THR A 69 -24.39 11.05 19.32
N ASP A 70 -24.46 11.93 18.32
CA ASP A 70 -23.64 11.81 17.10
C ASP A 70 -22.15 11.69 17.40
N LYS A 71 -21.62 12.47 18.35
CA LYS A 71 -20.21 12.39 18.76
C LYS A 71 -19.87 11.06 19.42
N GLN A 72 -20.77 10.51 20.23
CA GLN A 72 -20.59 9.20 20.85
C GLN A 72 -20.71 8.07 19.82
N LEU A 73 -21.61 8.19 18.85
CA LEU A 73 -21.75 7.24 17.75
C LEU A 73 -20.47 7.22 16.89
N GLU A 74 -19.92 8.39 16.58
CA GLU A 74 -18.63 8.50 15.89
C GLU A 74 -17.49 7.82 16.67
N THR A 75 -17.45 8.06 17.98
CA THR A 75 -16.47 7.44 18.88
C THR A 75 -16.64 5.92 18.94
N PHE A 76 -17.89 5.45 19.00
CA PHE A 76 -18.22 4.03 18.94
C PHE A 76 -17.71 3.41 17.63
N LEU A 77 -18.02 3.99 16.47
CA LEU A 77 -17.59 3.46 15.17
C LEU A 77 -16.06 3.37 15.06
N LYS A 78 -15.35 4.42 15.49
CA LYS A 78 -13.87 4.43 15.51
C LYS A 78 -13.30 3.38 16.45
N ALA A 79 -13.88 3.22 17.64
CA ALA A 79 -13.45 2.20 18.60
C ALA A 79 -13.67 0.79 18.06
N GLN A 80 -14.85 0.49 17.52
CA GLN A 80 -15.17 -0.81 16.94
C GLN A 80 -14.33 -1.11 15.69
N HIS A 81 -13.98 -0.09 14.91
CA HIS A 81 -13.03 -0.20 13.80
C HIS A 81 -11.63 -0.60 14.27
N SER A 82 -11.11 0.06 15.32
CA SER A 82 -9.80 -0.30 15.91
C SER A 82 -9.76 -1.73 16.48
N LEU A 83 -10.92 -2.24 16.91
CA LEU A 83 -11.05 -3.61 17.40
C LEU A 83 -11.23 -4.63 16.25
N GLY A 84 -11.32 -4.18 15.00
CA GLY A 84 -11.57 -5.04 13.85
C GLY A 84 -12.95 -5.70 13.85
N LYS A 85 -13.90 -5.20 14.66
CA LYS A 85 -15.27 -5.73 14.74
C LYS A 85 -16.16 -5.26 13.59
N LEU A 86 -15.89 -4.07 13.07
CA LEU A 86 -16.48 -3.49 11.86
C LEU A 86 -15.43 -2.66 11.14
N LEU A 87 -15.72 -2.18 9.93
CA LEU A 87 -14.85 -1.25 9.22
C LEU A 87 -15.55 0.08 9.00
N TYR A 88 -14.92 1.15 9.49
CA TYR A 88 -15.39 2.51 9.35
C TYR A 88 -14.22 3.42 8.99
N PHE A 89 -14.33 4.11 7.86
CA PHE A 89 -13.32 5.03 7.37
C PHE A 89 -13.86 6.46 7.49
N ASP A 90 -13.33 7.24 8.44
CA ASP A 90 -13.70 8.65 8.61
C ASP A 90 -13.01 9.54 7.56
N ILE A 91 -13.38 9.32 6.30
CA ILE A 91 -12.84 10.02 5.13
C ILE A 91 -14.03 10.40 4.24
N ALA A 92 -13.96 11.56 3.58
CA ALA A 92 -15.09 12.18 2.88
C ALA A 92 -15.91 11.21 1.99
N ASN A 93 -15.25 10.38 1.17
CA ASN A 93 -15.95 9.48 0.23
C ASN A 93 -16.40 8.14 0.85
N LEU A 94 -15.99 7.84 2.08
CA LEU A 94 -16.22 6.54 2.73
C LEU A 94 -17.05 6.63 4.02
N ARG A 95 -17.14 7.82 4.62
CA ARG A 95 -17.75 8.04 5.94
C ARG A 95 -19.26 7.79 6.02
N ASP A 96 -19.93 7.68 4.88
CA ASP A 96 -21.38 7.51 4.82
C ASP A 96 -21.81 6.04 4.92
N PHE A 97 -20.86 5.10 4.86
CA PHE A 97 -21.13 3.67 4.95
C PHE A 97 -20.22 3.01 5.99
N VAL A 98 -20.72 1.94 6.58
CA VAL A 98 -20.00 1.10 7.54
C VAL A 98 -20.10 -0.35 7.09
N ILE A 99 -18.97 -1.03 6.99
CA ILE A 99 -18.95 -2.48 6.77
C ILE A 99 -19.09 -3.13 8.15
N ILE A 100 -20.27 -3.64 8.45
CA ILE A 100 -20.57 -4.25 9.76
C ILE A 100 -20.04 -5.68 9.88
N THR A 101 -19.69 -6.31 8.75
CA THR A 101 -19.10 -7.64 8.68
C THR A 101 -17.70 -7.55 8.04
N PRO A 102 -16.60 -7.51 8.80
CA PRO A 102 -15.23 -7.39 8.25
C PRO A 102 -14.88 -8.45 7.20
N ALA A 103 -15.43 -9.66 7.32
CA ALA A 103 -15.24 -10.73 6.35
C ALA A 103 -15.69 -10.36 4.92
N TYR A 104 -16.62 -9.41 4.78
CA TYR A 104 -17.05 -8.90 3.48
C TYR A 104 -15.90 -8.27 2.69
N LEU A 105 -14.96 -7.59 3.36
CA LEU A 105 -13.79 -7.02 2.70
C LEU A 105 -12.91 -8.11 2.09
N VAL A 106 -12.84 -9.30 2.70
CA VAL A 106 -12.11 -10.44 2.14
C VAL A 106 -12.74 -10.90 0.82
N GLU A 107 -14.07 -10.90 0.74
CA GLU A 107 -14.77 -11.25 -0.50
C GLU A 107 -14.55 -10.21 -1.60
N VAL A 108 -14.57 -8.93 -1.23
CA VAL A 108 -14.21 -7.81 -2.11
C VAL A 108 -12.78 -7.98 -2.65
N LEU A 109 -11.80 -8.20 -1.76
CA LEU A 109 -10.41 -8.41 -2.16
C LEU A 109 -10.27 -9.62 -3.08
N ARG A 110 -10.91 -10.74 -2.74
CA ARG A 110 -10.91 -11.96 -3.55
C ARG A 110 -11.51 -11.76 -4.95
N SER A 111 -12.40 -10.78 -5.14
CA SER A 111 -12.96 -10.50 -6.46
C SER A 111 -11.94 -9.88 -7.42
N ILE A 112 -10.91 -9.18 -6.91
CA ILE A 112 -9.91 -8.46 -7.70
C ILE A 112 -8.53 -9.14 -7.60
N VAL A 113 -8.06 -9.36 -6.38
CA VAL A 113 -6.73 -9.91 -6.07
C VAL A 113 -6.91 -11.35 -5.59
N THR A 114 -6.79 -12.30 -6.51
CA THR A 114 -6.88 -13.72 -6.17
C THR A 114 -6.18 -14.62 -7.17
N GLU A 115 -6.00 -15.88 -6.78
CA GLU A 115 -5.50 -16.91 -7.66
C GLU A 115 -6.55 -17.35 -8.67
N LYS A 116 -6.07 -17.77 -9.85
CA LYS A 116 -6.88 -18.22 -10.99
C LYS A 116 -7.96 -19.25 -10.60
N GLN A 117 -7.67 -20.12 -9.64
CA GLN A 117 -8.57 -21.20 -9.23
C GLN A 117 -9.85 -20.71 -8.53
N PHE A 118 -9.81 -19.51 -7.94
CA PHE A 118 -10.93 -18.90 -7.24
C PHE A 118 -11.72 -17.92 -8.11
N TRP A 119 -11.34 -17.77 -9.38
CA TRP A 119 -12.00 -16.86 -10.32
C TRP A 119 -13.09 -17.54 -11.16
N PRO A 120 -14.11 -16.77 -11.59
CA PRO A 120 -15.12 -17.26 -12.51
C PRO A 120 -14.50 -17.91 -13.75
N ARG A 121 -15.11 -19.03 -14.19
CA ARG A 121 -14.66 -19.74 -15.39
C ARG A 121 -15.18 -19.03 -16.64
N GLY A 122 -14.34 -18.95 -17.68
CA GLY A 122 -14.72 -18.41 -18.98
C GLY A 122 -13.56 -17.76 -19.71
N LYS A 123 -13.62 -17.72 -21.04
CA LYS A 123 -12.55 -17.15 -21.88
C LYS A 123 -12.32 -15.66 -21.61
N GLN A 124 -13.38 -14.92 -21.32
CA GLN A 124 -13.30 -13.49 -21.00
C GLN A 124 -12.58 -13.27 -19.67
N PHE A 125 -12.95 -13.97 -18.59
CA PHE A 125 -12.26 -13.89 -17.30
C PHE A 125 -10.78 -14.27 -17.40
N GLN A 126 -10.46 -15.33 -18.16
CA GLN A 126 -9.07 -15.70 -18.40
C GLN A 126 -8.29 -14.60 -19.14
N THR A 127 -8.94 -13.90 -20.06
CA THR A 127 -8.34 -12.75 -20.77
C THR A 127 -8.08 -11.61 -19.78
N ILE A 128 -9.06 -11.23 -18.96
CA ILE A 128 -8.93 -10.16 -17.97
C ILE A 128 -7.80 -10.50 -16.97
N LEU A 129 -7.80 -11.72 -16.42
CA LEU A 129 -6.78 -12.16 -15.47
C LEU A 129 -5.38 -12.10 -16.10
N LYS A 130 -5.26 -12.59 -17.33
CA LYS A 130 -3.99 -12.56 -18.06
C LYS A 130 -3.53 -11.12 -18.31
N THR A 131 -4.43 -10.19 -18.65
CA THR A 131 -4.09 -8.78 -18.81
C THR A 131 -3.57 -8.20 -17.50
N MET A 132 -4.30 -8.36 -16.39
CA MET A 132 -3.84 -7.90 -15.07
C MET A 132 -2.49 -8.52 -14.67
N GLN A 133 -2.28 -9.81 -14.95
CA GLN A 133 -1.00 -10.47 -14.69
C GLN A 133 0.16 -9.91 -15.52
N GLN A 134 -0.15 -9.43 -16.73
CA GLN A 134 0.84 -8.98 -17.69
C GLN A 134 1.19 -7.50 -17.58
N THR A 135 0.20 -6.66 -17.29
CA THR A 135 0.34 -5.19 -17.28
C THR A 135 -0.10 -4.55 -15.97
N GLY A 136 -0.83 -5.29 -15.12
CA GLY A 136 -1.50 -4.75 -13.94
C GLY A 136 -2.80 -4.02 -14.24
N GLU A 137 -3.16 -3.84 -15.52
CA GLU A 137 -4.30 -2.98 -15.87
C GLU A 137 -5.64 -3.72 -15.84
N VAL A 138 -6.68 -3.02 -15.39
CA VAL A 138 -8.06 -3.46 -15.46
C VAL A 138 -8.98 -2.26 -15.70
N SER A 139 -9.95 -2.41 -16.61
CA SER A 139 -10.96 -1.39 -16.84
C SER A 139 -12.07 -1.45 -15.78
N ARG A 140 -12.73 -0.32 -15.54
CA ARG A 140 -13.94 -0.26 -14.71
C ARG A 140 -14.99 -1.27 -15.18
N ASP A 141 -15.22 -1.35 -16.50
CA ASP A 141 -16.18 -2.28 -17.09
C ASP A 141 -15.84 -3.73 -16.80
N ASN A 142 -14.55 -4.09 -16.82
CA ASN A 142 -14.11 -5.44 -16.47
C ASN A 142 -14.33 -5.74 -14.98
N ILE A 143 -14.10 -4.78 -14.09
CA ILE A 143 -14.42 -4.91 -12.66
C ILE A 143 -15.93 -5.15 -12.47
N LEU A 144 -16.76 -4.31 -13.08
CA LEU A 144 -18.22 -4.45 -13.00
C LEU A 144 -18.71 -5.76 -13.61
N PHE A 145 -18.09 -6.21 -14.70
CA PHE A 145 -18.38 -7.50 -15.31
C PHE A 145 -18.06 -8.69 -14.39
N ILE A 146 -16.96 -8.62 -13.63
CA ILE A 146 -16.62 -9.59 -12.58
C ILE A 146 -17.67 -9.56 -11.47
N TRP A 147 -18.05 -8.37 -11.00
CA TRP A 147 -19.04 -8.22 -9.94
C TRP A 147 -20.46 -8.58 -10.36
N ASN A 148 -20.76 -8.64 -11.66
CA ASN A 148 -22.04 -9.10 -12.16
C ASN A 148 -22.20 -10.63 -12.12
N GLN A 149 -21.18 -11.38 -11.70
CA GLN A 149 -21.28 -12.83 -11.49
C GLN A 149 -22.01 -13.14 -10.17
N ASP A 150 -22.76 -14.23 -10.13
CA ASP A 150 -23.60 -14.59 -8.97
C ASP A 150 -22.81 -14.61 -7.64
N ILE A 151 -21.58 -15.10 -7.66
CA ILE A 151 -20.69 -15.16 -6.48
C ILE A 151 -20.28 -13.78 -5.93
N PHE A 152 -20.34 -12.72 -6.75
CA PHE A 152 -19.93 -11.36 -6.40
C PHE A 152 -21.06 -10.32 -6.54
N LYS A 153 -22.26 -10.74 -6.92
CA LYS A 153 -23.39 -9.86 -7.24
C LYS A 153 -23.79 -8.92 -6.09
N HIS A 154 -23.61 -9.38 -4.87
CA HIS A 154 -23.83 -8.62 -3.64
C HIS A 154 -22.84 -7.44 -3.47
N ILE A 155 -21.70 -7.45 -4.16
CA ILE A 155 -20.74 -6.33 -4.21
C ILE A 155 -21.23 -5.23 -5.15
N LEU A 156 -21.86 -5.61 -6.27
CA LEU A 156 -22.29 -4.68 -7.31
C LEU A 156 -23.25 -3.60 -6.81
N GLN A 157 -24.06 -3.91 -5.79
CA GLN A 157 -24.97 -2.95 -5.13
C GLN A 157 -24.22 -1.74 -4.55
N TYR A 158 -22.99 -1.95 -4.06
CA TYR A 158 -22.17 -0.93 -3.41
C TYR A 158 -20.93 -0.57 -4.24
N LYS A 159 -20.99 -0.78 -5.57
CA LYS A 159 -19.83 -0.71 -6.47
C LYS A 159 -18.95 0.53 -6.30
N ASP A 160 -19.54 1.72 -6.15
CA ASP A 160 -18.77 2.97 -6.08
C ASP A 160 -18.08 3.11 -4.72
N PHE A 161 -18.77 2.79 -3.63
CA PHE A 161 -18.18 2.72 -2.29
C PHE A 161 -17.06 1.68 -2.21
N VAL A 162 -17.26 0.50 -2.81
CA VAL A 162 -16.25 -0.57 -2.82
C VAL A 162 -15.03 -0.19 -3.66
N LEU A 163 -15.21 0.51 -4.79
CA LEU A 163 -14.09 1.05 -5.56
C LEU A 163 -13.29 2.06 -4.75
N GLU A 164 -13.95 2.98 -4.04
CA GLU A 164 -13.28 3.94 -3.16
C GLU A 164 -12.49 3.23 -2.05
N ILE A 165 -13.02 2.14 -1.46
CA ILE A 165 -12.28 1.33 -0.49
C ILE A 165 -11.03 0.71 -1.11
N LEU A 166 -11.17 0.09 -2.29
CA LEU A 166 -10.04 -0.56 -2.95
C LEU A 166 -8.94 0.43 -3.33
N VAL A 167 -9.31 1.67 -3.69
CA VAL A 167 -8.35 2.76 -3.92
C VAL A 167 -7.73 3.24 -2.61
N HIS A 168 -8.54 3.44 -1.57
CA HIS A 168 -8.06 3.85 -0.25
C HIS A 168 -7.06 2.85 0.36
N LEU A 169 -7.21 1.57 0.07
CA LEU A 169 -6.32 0.49 0.53
C LEU A 169 -5.11 0.24 -0.38
N ASP A 170 -4.89 1.08 -1.40
CA ASP A 170 -3.85 0.95 -2.43
C ASP A 170 -3.91 -0.39 -3.21
N ILE A 171 -5.09 -1.00 -3.29
CA ILE A 171 -5.31 -2.22 -4.08
C ILE A 171 -5.53 -1.86 -5.55
N LEU A 172 -6.30 -0.80 -5.79
CA LEU A 172 -6.49 -0.18 -7.09
C LEU A 172 -5.81 1.18 -7.13
N VAL A 173 -5.15 1.50 -8.23
CA VAL A 173 -4.60 2.83 -8.48
C VAL A 173 -5.27 3.40 -9.71
N PRO A 174 -6.01 4.51 -9.61
CA PRO A 174 -6.62 5.17 -10.76
C PRO A 174 -5.55 5.53 -11.80
N ILE A 175 -5.72 5.09 -13.05
CA ILE A 175 -4.86 5.54 -14.14
C ILE A 175 -5.50 6.81 -14.68
N ARG A 176 -4.89 7.95 -14.34
CA ARG A 176 -5.30 9.26 -14.85
C ARG A 176 -4.40 9.65 -16.00
N THR A 177 -4.99 10.14 -17.08
CA THR A 177 -4.17 10.72 -18.16
C THR A 177 -3.75 12.14 -17.77
N SER A 178 -2.60 12.61 -18.26
CA SER A 178 -2.05 13.95 -17.97
C SER A 178 -2.99 15.13 -18.31
N THR A 179 -4.14 14.87 -18.94
CA THR A 179 -5.19 15.83 -19.29
C THR A 179 -6.39 15.81 -18.34
N GLU A 180 -6.45 14.85 -17.41
CA GLU A 180 -7.55 14.72 -16.45
C GLU A 180 -7.22 15.48 -15.16
N ASP A 181 -8.20 16.23 -14.67
CA ASP A 181 -8.08 17.00 -13.45
C ASP A 181 -7.80 16.07 -12.25
N LEU A 182 -6.77 16.37 -11.46
CA LEU A 182 -6.47 15.63 -10.23
C LEU A 182 -7.60 15.73 -9.19
N SER A 183 -8.52 16.67 -9.35
CA SER A 183 -9.75 16.77 -8.55
C SER A 183 -10.93 15.94 -9.11
N ALA A 184 -10.77 15.28 -10.27
CA ALA A 184 -11.84 14.50 -10.88
C ALA A 184 -12.27 13.33 -9.99
N SER A 185 -13.60 13.16 -9.90
CA SER A 185 -14.24 12.08 -9.15
C SER A 185 -13.78 10.71 -9.63
N LEU A 186 -13.67 9.73 -8.72
CA LEU A 186 -13.38 8.34 -9.08
C LEU A 186 -14.37 7.75 -10.09
N GLN A 187 -15.57 8.34 -10.21
CA GLN A 187 -16.58 7.95 -11.18
C GLN A 187 -16.15 8.17 -12.63
N SER A 188 -15.29 9.15 -12.92
CA SER A 188 -14.79 9.39 -14.28
C SER A 188 -13.63 8.47 -14.67
N VAL A 189 -13.04 7.76 -13.71
CA VAL A 189 -11.90 6.86 -13.95
C VAL A 189 -12.39 5.59 -14.64
N SER A 190 -11.85 5.36 -15.85
CA SER A 190 -12.18 4.20 -16.70
C SER A 190 -11.19 3.05 -16.58
N GLN A 191 -9.96 3.32 -16.14
CA GLN A 191 -8.86 2.35 -16.05
C GLN A 191 -8.19 2.42 -14.68
N PHE A 192 -7.82 1.26 -14.17
CA PHE A 192 -7.12 1.09 -12.91
C PHE A 192 -5.90 0.21 -13.11
N LEU A 193 -4.91 0.43 -12.26
CA LEU A 193 -3.80 -0.48 -12.05
C LEU A 193 -4.06 -1.31 -10.79
N VAL A 194 -3.69 -2.59 -10.84
CA VAL A 194 -3.72 -3.57 -9.75
C VAL A 194 -2.29 -4.11 -9.57
N PRO A 195 -1.40 -3.36 -8.87
CA PRO A 195 0.02 -3.70 -8.80
C PRO A 195 0.28 -5.14 -8.30
N PHE A 196 -0.53 -5.60 -7.35
CA PHE A 196 -0.45 -6.95 -6.76
C PHE A 196 -0.64 -8.09 -7.76
N MET A 197 -1.31 -7.85 -8.88
CA MET A 197 -1.56 -8.90 -9.87
C MET A 197 -0.38 -9.10 -10.83
N ILE A 198 0.57 -8.16 -10.87
CA ILE A 198 1.67 -8.17 -11.83
C ILE A 198 2.65 -9.29 -11.46
N THR A 199 2.79 -10.26 -12.36
CA THR A 199 3.66 -11.43 -12.16
C THR A 199 4.73 -11.58 -13.24
N ASN A 200 4.66 -10.74 -14.28
CA ASN A 200 5.64 -10.75 -15.36
C ASN A 200 6.98 -10.18 -14.89
N PRO A 201 8.11 -10.88 -15.13
CA PRO A 201 9.44 -10.32 -14.92
C PRO A 201 9.85 -9.39 -16.07
N ASP A 202 10.77 -8.45 -15.80
CA ASP A 202 11.34 -7.60 -16.84
C ASP A 202 12.19 -8.41 -17.84
N LYS A 203 11.73 -8.44 -19.10
CA LYS A 203 12.46 -9.02 -20.25
C LYS A 203 12.92 -7.98 -21.26
N THR A 204 12.70 -6.70 -21.00
CA THR A 204 12.92 -5.61 -21.96
C THR A 204 14.40 -5.25 -22.12
N LYS A 205 15.21 -5.56 -21.09
CA LYS A 205 16.62 -5.15 -20.93
C LYS A 205 16.78 -3.63 -20.86
N TYR A 206 15.73 -2.89 -20.53
CA TYR A 206 15.76 -1.42 -20.45
C TYR A 206 16.86 -0.94 -19.49
N LEU A 207 16.86 -1.45 -18.25
CA LEU A 207 17.86 -1.06 -17.24
C LEU A 207 19.28 -1.44 -17.65
N LYS A 208 19.47 -2.57 -18.33
CA LYS A 208 20.80 -2.96 -18.85
C LYS A 208 21.33 -1.94 -19.86
N LYS A 209 20.45 -1.29 -20.61
CA LYS A 209 20.82 -0.28 -21.62
C LYS A 209 21.01 1.11 -20.99
N PHE A 210 20.02 1.58 -20.24
CA PHE A 210 19.96 2.98 -19.80
C PHE A 210 20.34 3.20 -18.34
N CYS A 211 20.21 2.19 -17.48
CA CYS A 211 20.58 2.32 -16.07
C CYS A 211 22.02 1.83 -15.84
N ASN A 212 23.00 2.74 -15.91
CA ASN A 212 24.41 2.42 -15.77
C ASN A 212 25.24 3.55 -15.13
N SER A 213 26.54 3.30 -14.91
CA SER A 213 27.41 4.23 -14.17
C SER A 213 27.66 5.57 -14.86
N ARG A 214 27.32 5.70 -16.16
CA ARG A 214 27.45 6.92 -16.95
C ARG A 214 26.16 7.74 -16.99
N THR A 215 25.02 7.11 -16.79
CA THR A 215 23.69 7.70 -17.04
C THR A 215 22.84 7.83 -15.78
N SER A 216 23.24 7.18 -14.68
CA SER A 216 22.37 7.05 -13.51
C SER A 216 23.08 7.35 -12.20
N ILE A 217 22.30 7.92 -11.28
CA ILE A 217 22.62 8.02 -9.84
C ILE A 217 21.63 7.16 -9.06
N PHE A 218 22.06 6.65 -7.90
CA PHE A 218 21.31 5.64 -7.16
C PHE A 218 21.12 6.04 -5.70
N LEU A 219 19.92 5.77 -5.21
CA LEU A 219 19.51 5.89 -3.82
C LEU A 219 18.88 4.55 -3.42
N ALA A 220 19.01 4.15 -2.17
CA ALA A 220 18.31 2.97 -1.66
C ALA A 220 17.73 3.24 -0.28
N TYR A 221 16.50 2.79 -0.07
CA TYR A 221 15.90 2.68 1.25
C TYR A 221 16.13 1.25 1.75
N ARG A 222 17.04 1.09 2.69
CA ARG A 222 17.37 -0.20 3.30
C ARG A 222 16.52 -0.39 4.54
N PHE A 223 15.68 -1.41 4.56
CA PHE A 223 14.91 -1.75 5.74
C PHE A 223 15.84 -2.25 6.85
N ILE A 224 15.56 -1.81 8.08
CA ILE A 224 16.32 -2.23 9.28
C ILE A 224 16.08 -3.71 9.53
N GLU A 225 14.82 -4.14 9.40
CA GLU A 225 14.47 -5.56 9.41
C GLU A 225 14.91 -6.25 8.13
N GLU A 226 15.19 -7.56 8.22
CA GLU A 226 15.61 -8.35 7.06
C GLU A 226 14.50 -8.59 6.05
N VAL A 227 13.24 -8.40 6.46
CA VAL A 227 12.05 -8.69 5.64
C VAL A 227 11.30 -7.40 5.36
N ILE A 228 11.13 -7.10 4.07
CA ILE A 228 10.20 -6.05 3.63
C ILE A 228 8.77 -6.61 3.69
N PRO A 229 7.80 -5.90 4.30
CA PRO A 229 6.41 -6.32 4.27
C PRO A 229 5.96 -6.60 2.82
N PRO A 230 5.32 -7.75 2.50
CA PRO A 230 5.04 -8.13 1.11
C PRO A 230 4.20 -7.11 0.33
N ALA A 231 3.35 -6.34 1.02
CA ALA A 231 2.55 -5.29 0.40
C ALA A 231 3.29 -3.95 0.23
N PHE A 232 4.44 -3.74 0.89
CA PHE A 232 5.20 -2.51 0.80
C PHE A 232 5.66 -2.19 -0.64
N PRO A 233 6.30 -3.12 -1.40
CA PRO A 233 6.69 -2.86 -2.78
C PRO A 233 5.54 -2.33 -3.64
N TYR A 234 4.37 -2.95 -3.55
CA TYR A 234 3.20 -2.61 -4.37
C TYR A 234 2.61 -1.25 -4.00
N ARG A 235 2.53 -0.92 -2.71
CA ARG A 235 2.09 0.42 -2.26
C ARG A 235 3.09 1.51 -2.65
N PHE A 236 4.37 1.18 -2.64
CA PHE A 236 5.40 2.08 -3.10
C PHE A 236 5.30 2.31 -4.61
N LEU A 237 5.09 1.24 -5.39
CA LEU A 237 4.79 1.33 -6.82
C LEU A 237 3.51 2.13 -7.10
N ALA A 238 2.46 1.93 -6.32
CA ALA A 238 1.20 2.67 -6.43
C ALA A 238 1.42 4.18 -6.24
N SER A 239 2.14 4.57 -5.20
CA SER A 239 2.53 5.97 -4.96
C SER A 239 3.34 6.53 -6.14
N PHE A 240 4.12 5.70 -6.81
CA PHE A 240 4.99 6.09 -7.90
C PHE A 240 4.25 6.41 -9.19
N VAL A 241 3.26 5.59 -9.54
CA VAL A 241 2.44 5.79 -10.75
C VAL A 241 1.40 6.89 -10.58
N ASP A 242 1.09 7.28 -9.34
CA ASP A 242 0.24 8.45 -9.05
C ASP A 242 1.00 9.77 -9.25
N MET A 243 2.33 9.75 -9.11
CA MET A 243 3.19 10.93 -9.30
C MET A 243 3.62 11.14 -10.76
N TRP A 244 3.86 10.05 -11.51
CA TRP A 244 4.44 10.10 -12.85
C TRP A 244 3.88 9.04 -13.79
N ASP A 245 3.90 9.35 -15.09
CA ASP A 245 3.47 8.43 -16.12
C ASP A 245 4.38 7.20 -16.22
N VAL A 246 3.77 6.01 -16.25
CA VAL A 246 4.50 4.76 -16.47
C VAL A 246 5.17 4.78 -17.85
N LYS A 247 6.49 4.55 -17.86
CA LYS A 247 7.29 4.58 -19.10
C LYS A 247 6.80 3.51 -20.06
N LYS A 248 6.64 3.89 -21.33
CA LYS A 248 6.41 2.96 -22.43
C LYS A 248 7.72 2.69 -23.15
N TYR A 249 8.08 1.42 -23.32
CA TYR A 249 9.32 1.00 -23.99
C TYR A 249 9.09 -0.17 -24.93
N LYS A 250 9.69 -0.12 -26.14
CA LYS A 250 9.62 -1.14 -27.21
C LYS A 250 8.21 -1.71 -27.49
N ALA A 251 7.62 -1.35 -28.63
CA ALA A 251 6.23 -1.72 -28.95
C ALA A 251 5.24 -1.29 -27.86
N LYS A 252 5.51 -0.15 -27.21
CA LYS A 252 4.67 0.49 -26.19
C LYS A 252 4.36 -0.40 -24.97
N LYS A 253 5.26 -1.30 -24.58
CA LYS A 253 5.09 -2.05 -23.33
C LYS A 253 5.28 -1.12 -22.13
N HIS A 254 4.33 -1.11 -21.21
CA HIS A 254 4.48 -0.44 -19.92
C HIS A 254 5.63 -1.09 -19.15
N MET A 255 6.50 -0.25 -18.59
CA MET A 255 7.66 -0.66 -17.82
C MET A 255 7.27 -0.85 -16.36
N LEU A 256 6.34 -1.77 -16.13
CA LEU A 256 5.80 -2.09 -14.82
C LEU A 256 5.77 -3.61 -14.65
N PHE A 257 6.47 -4.09 -13.63
CA PHE A 257 6.76 -5.50 -13.36
C PHE A 257 6.68 -5.74 -11.84
N SER A 258 6.70 -7.00 -11.41
CA SER A 258 6.57 -7.37 -10.00
C SER A 258 7.64 -6.74 -9.09
N ASP A 259 8.85 -6.55 -9.60
CA ASP A 259 10.03 -6.08 -8.88
C ASP A 259 10.63 -4.80 -9.48
N LEU A 260 10.02 -4.25 -10.52
CA LEU A 260 10.52 -3.10 -11.27
C LEU A 260 9.38 -2.21 -11.77
N ALA A 261 9.48 -0.92 -11.50
CA ALA A 261 8.75 0.09 -12.26
C ALA A 261 9.70 1.13 -12.83
N VAL A 262 9.36 1.66 -14.01
CA VAL A 262 10.02 2.82 -14.60
C VAL A 262 8.96 3.83 -14.98
N VAL A 263 9.14 5.06 -14.51
CA VAL A 263 8.28 6.20 -14.84
C VAL A 263 9.08 7.26 -15.59
N GLU A 264 8.38 8.03 -16.40
CA GLU A 264 8.94 9.20 -17.09
C GLU A 264 8.74 10.44 -16.23
N VAL A 265 9.84 11.07 -15.81
CA VAL A 265 9.77 12.33 -15.05
C VAL A 265 9.74 13.53 -15.98
N ASP A 266 10.53 13.47 -17.05
CA ASP A 266 10.45 14.38 -18.19
C ASP A 266 11.00 13.71 -19.46
N SER A 267 11.06 14.46 -20.57
CA SER A 267 11.54 13.96 -21.87
C SER A 267 12.96 13.34 -21.89
N LYS A 268 13.78 13.59 -20.87
CA LYS A 268 15.19 13.18 -20.76
C LYS A 268 15.50 12.39 -19.49
N HIS A 269 14.58 12.38 -18.51
CA HIS A 269 14.77 11.75 -17.23
C HIS A 269 13.72 10.68 -16.97
N ASP A 270 14.20 9.48 -16.68
CA ASP A 270 13.39 8.37 -16.21
C ASP A 270 13.79 8.06 -14.76
N VAL A 271 12.85 7.61 -13.94
CA VAL A 271 13.16 7.03 -12.63
C VAL A 271 12.75 5.57 -12.62
N ALA A 272 13.67 4.71 -12.20
CA ALA A 272 13.42 3.30 -12.02
C ALA A 272 13.48 2.91 -10.55
N VAL A 273 12.48 2.17 -10.09
CA VAL A 273 12.40 1.61 -8.74
C VAL A 273 12.51 0.10 -8.84
N GLN A 274 13.40 -0.50 -8.05
CA GLN A 274 13.58 -1.94 -7.93
C GLN A 274 13.56 -2.38 -6.47
N VAL A 275 12.94 -3.52 -6.20
CA VAL A 275 13.07 -4.17 -4.89
C VAL A 275 14.13 -5.26 -4.99
N ILE A 276 15.21 -5.12 -4.21
CA ILE A 276 16.37 -6.02 -4.22
C ILE A 276 16.68 -6.37 -2.77
N GLU A 277 16.50 -7.64 -2.39
CA GLU A 277 16.69 -8.11 -1.01
C GLU A 277 15.85 -7.26 -0.03
N ASN A 278 16.47 -6.66 0.97
CA ASN A 278 15.85 -5.75 1.93
C ASN A 278 15.96 -4.26 1.53
N ARG A 279 16.14 -3.96 0.24
CA ARG A 279 16.28 -2.60 -0.27
C ARG A 279 15.25 -2.26 -1.34
N VAL A 280 14.75 -1.04 -1.26
CA VAL A 280 14.04 -0.38 -2.35
C VAL A 280 15.01 0.57 -3.02
N VAL A 281 15.49 0.19 -4.21
CA VAL A 281 16.53 0.88 -4.96
C VAL A 281 15.90 1.80 -6.00
N VAL A 282 16.21 3.08 -5.89
CA VAL A 282 15.79 4.14 -6.81
C VAL A 282 16.97 4.49 -7.71
N SER A 283 16.74 4.49 -9.01
CA SER A 283 17.70 4.93 -10.02
C SER A 283 17.13 6.14 -10.75
N LEU A 284 17.73 7.31 -10.59
CA LEU A 284 17.43 8.46 -11.45
C LEU A 284 18.34 8.38 -12.68
N ILE A 285 17.72 8.32 -13.86
CA ILE A 285 18.36 8.02 -15.12
C ILE A 285 18.21 9.22 -16.05
N HIS A 286 19.32 9.80 -16.50
CA HIS A 286 19.30 10.66 -17.68
C HIS A 286 19.61 9.81 -18.91
N LEU A 287 18.85 9.99 -19.99
CA LEU A 287 18.96 9.20 -21.22
C LEU A 287 20.33 9.27 -21.94
N GLU A 288 21.24 10.14 -21.52
CA GLU A 288 22.52 10.41 -22.17
C GLU A 288 23.69 10.33 -21.17
N LYS A 289 23.66 11.18 -20.13
CA LYS A 289 24.75 11.36 -19.16
C LYS A 289 24.22 11.82 -17.81
N LYS A 290 24.71 11.22 -16.73
CA LYS A 290 24.30 11.56 -15.36
C LYS A 290 24.71 12.97 -14.93
N GLU A 291 25.73 13.54 -15.57
CA GLU A 291 26.20 14.91 -15.29
C GLU A 291 25.17 15.97 -15.69
N ASN A 292 24.18 15.61 -16.51
CA ASN A 292 23.08 16.48 -16.91
C ASN A 292 21.88 16.41 -15.93
N ILE A 293 21.95 15.54 -14.91
CA ILE A 293 20.93 15.51 -13.85
C ILE A 293 21.11 16.76 -12.99
N ILE A 294 20.09 17.61 -12.96
CA ILE A 294 20.11 18.84 -12.16
C ILE A 294 19.83 18.53 -10.68
N PRO A 295 20.48 19.23 -9.72
CA PRO A 295 20.29 18.97 -8.28
C PRO A 295 18.83 19.08 -7.83
N THR A 296 18.10 20.09 -8.31
CA THR A 296 16.70 20.34 -7.93
C THR A 296 15.78 19.18 -8.33
N LEU A 297 16.01 18.57 -9.49
CA LEU A 297 15.25 17.39 -9.91
C LEU A 297 15.52 16.20 -8.99
N ALA A 298 16.79 15.95 -8.70
CA ALA A 298 17.19 14.84 -7.84
C ALA A 298 16.64 15.00 -6.41
N SER A 299 16.75 16.20 -5.83
CA SER A 299 16.18 16.49 -4.51
C SER A 299 14.66 16.36 -4.51
N SER A 300 13.94 16.91 -5.49
CA SER A 300 12.48 16.78 -5.56
C SER A 300 12.03 15.33 -5.69
N VAL A 301 12.70 14.52 -6.52
CA VAL A 301 12.41 13.08 -6.64
C VAL A 301 12.66 12.37 -5.30
N GLN A 302 13.75 12.69 -4.60
CA GLN A 302 14.06 12.09 -3.31
C GLN A 302 13.07 12.50 -2.22
N GLU A 303 12.65 13.76 -2.17
CA GLU A 303 11.63 14.26 -1.24
C GLU A 303 10.28 13.54 -1.45
N CYS A 304 9.80 13.49 -2.70
CA CYS A 304 8.56 12.78 -3.05
C CYS A 304 8.61 11.31 -2.65
N LEU A 305 9.74 10.64 -2.92
CA LEU A 305 9.91 9.24 -2.59
C LEU A 305 10.03 9.00 -1.10
N THR A 306 10.78 9.83 -0.38
CA THR A 306 10.92 9.73 1.06
C THR A 306 9.56 9.92 1.74
N ALA A 307 8.76 10.88 1.26
CA ALA A 307 7.39 11.09 1.74
C ALA A 307 6.48 9.87 1.46
N ALA A 308 6.61 9.22 0.31
CA ALA A 308 5.87 8.00 -0.01
C ALA A 308 6.29 6.82 0.90
N VAL A 309 7.59 6.57 1.07
CA VAL A 309 8.09 5.53 1.98
C VAL A 309 7.63 5.81 3.42
N HIS A 310 7.67 7.07 3.86
CA HIS A 310 7.21 7.47 5.20
C HIS A 310 5.74 7.16 5.41
N ARG A 311 4.87 7.60 4.50
CA ARG A 311 3.41 7.36 4.58
C ARG A 311 3.09 5.86 4.63
N ILE A 312 3.76 5.06 3.81
CA ILE A 312 3.57 3.60 3.81
C ILE A 312 4.11 2.98 5.10
N SER A 313 5.22 3.50 5.63
CA SER A 313 5.83 3.03 6.87
C SER A 313 5.00 3.36 8.11
N GLU A 314 4.37 4.53 8.14
CA GLU A 314 3.42 4.92 9.21
C GLU A 314 2.27 3.92 9.30
N PHE A 315 1.76 3.43 8.18
CA PHE A 315 0.72 2.40 8.17
C PHE A 315 1.16 1.15 8.94
N TYR A 316 2.38 0.65 8.71
CA TYR A 316 2.89 -0.54 9.41
C TYR A 316 3.29 -0.26 10.87
N SER A 317 3.79 0.95 11.16
CA SER A 317 4.19 1.35 12.50
C SER A 317 2.98 1.56 13.42
N THR A 318 1.88 2.10 12.89
CA THR A 318 0.62 2.29 13.62
C THR A 318 0.00 0.96 14.02
N LEU A 319 0.00 -0.03 13.10
CA LEU A 319 -0.43 -1.40 13.40
C LEU A 319 0.41 -2.06 14.50
N SER A 320 1.69 -1.70 14.61
CA SER A 320 2.61 -2.25 15.62
C SER A 320 2.47 -1.54 16.97
N ALA A 321 2.25 -0.23 16.96
CA ALA A 321 2.07 0.59 18.17
C ALA A 321 0.71 0.37 18.86
N GLU A 322 -0.32 -0.08 18.13
CA GLU A 322 -1.61 -0.48 18.72
C GLU A 322 -1.51 -1.81 19.51
N ILE A 323 -0.44 -2.58 19.31
CA ILE A 323 -0.20 -3.86 19.98
C ILE A 323 0.63 -3.68 21.28
N ASN A 324 1.45 -2.63 21.37
CA ASN A 324 2.33 -2.39 22.53
C ASN A 324 1.78 -1.29 23.47
N THR A 325 1.59 -1.63 24.75
CA THR A 325 1.05 -0.70 25.76
C THR A 325 2.14 0.09 26.49
N LYS A 326 1.86 1.40 26.61
CA LYS A 326 2.01 2.31 27.76
C LYS A 326 3.34 2.53 28.53
N GLU A 327 4.49 1.97 28.18
CA GLU A 327 5.75 2.39 28.85
C GLU A 327 6.75 3.18 27.98
N GLU A 328 6.62 3.18 26.65
CA GLU A 328 7.58 3.88 25.76
C GLU A 328 6.99 5.14 25.09
N ARG A 329 5.90 5.71 25.62
CA ARG A 329 5.28 6.92 25.02
C ARG A 329 6.04 8.22 25.26
N ALA A 330 7.12 8.22 26.05
CA ALA A 330 7.81 9.45 26.43
C ALA A 330 8.94 9.89 25.48
N GLU A 331 9.46 9.00 24.60
CA GLU A 331 10.55 9.34 23.66
C GLU A 331 10.42 8.66 22.29
N SER A 332 9.20 8.41 21.82
CA SER A 332 8.94 7.86 20.48
C SER A 332 9.21 8.90 19.38
N HIS A 333 10.47 9.25 19.15
CA HIS A 333 10.87 9.62 17.80
C HIS A 333 10.45 8.48 16.87
N MET A 334 9.68 8.77 15.81
CA MET A 334 9.40 7.79 14.77
C MET A 334 10.72 7.21 14.27
N VAL A 335 11.06 5.99 14.70
CA VAL A 335 12.19 5.28 14.15
C VAL A 335 11.77 4.89 12.74
N MET A 336 12.32 5.59 11.75
CA MET A 336 12.15 5.23 10.36
C MET A 336 12.52 3.74 10.22
N PRO A 337 11.65 2.87 9.68
CA PRO A 337 11.95 1.44 9.57
C PRO A 337 13.00 1.15 8.48
N PHE A 338 13.65 2.20 7.97
CA PHE A 338 14.65 2.16 6.93
C PHE A 338 15.73 3.21 7.16
N GLU A 339 16.91 2.91 6.64
CA GLU A 339 18.01 3.83 6.49
C GLU A 339 18.17 4.21 5.02
N ILE A 340 18.60 5.44 4.78
CA ILE A 340 18.94 5.91 3.44
C ILE A 340 20.40 5.55 3.13
N GLU A 341 20.61 4.86 2.02
CA GLU A 341 21.93 4.53 1.48
C GLU A 341 22.09 5.13 0.09
N PHE A 342 23.32 5.50 -0.26
CA PHE A 342 23.69 5.87 -1.62
C PHE A 342 24.27 4.70 -2.38
N GLY A 343 23.87 4.56 -3.64
CA GLY A 343 24.34 3.50 -4.52
C GLY A 343 25.41 3.97 -5.51
N VAL A 344 26.44 3.15 -5.68
CA VAL A 344 27.49 3.31 -6.69
C VAL A 344 27.65 2.02 -7.46
N ARG A 345 27.54 2.06 -8.80
CA ARG A 345 27.83 0.90 -9.63
C ARG A 345 29.34 0.65 -9.65
N CYS A 346 29.78 -0.38 -8.92
CA CYS A 346 31.16 -0.83 -8.85
C CYS A 346 31.33 -2.15 -9.60
N LYS A 347 32.12 -2.13 -10.68
CA LYS A 347 32.25 -3.24 -11.64
C LYS A 347 30.87 -3.63 -12.20
N LYS A 348 30.39 -4.85 -11.93
CA LYS A 348 29.09 -5.38 -12.40
C LYS A 348 27.97 -5.31 -11.36
N SER A 349 28.26 -4.85 -10.15
CA SER A 349 27.30 -4.80 -9.03
C SER A 349 27.03 -3.37 -8.57
N LEU A 350 25.86 -3.14 -7.99
CA LEU A 350 25.59 -1.93 -7.22
C LEU A 350 26.12 -2.15 -5.79
N CYS A 351 26.83 -1.15 -5.26
CA CYS A 351 27.34 -1.17 -3.88
C CYS A 351 26.81 0.06 -3.16
N TYR A 352 26.62 -0.08 -1.86
CA TYR A 352 25.95 0.94 -1.05
C TYR A 352 26.87 1.45 0.04
N PHE A 353 26.61 2.68 0.47
CA PHE A 353 27.17 3.22 1.70
C PHE A 353 26.13 4.12 2.39
N PRO A 354 26.16 4.20 3.72
CA PRO A 354 25.23 5.03 4.49
C PRO A 354 25.26 6.51 4.07
N HIS A 355 24.10 7.15 4.08
CA HIS A 355 23.92 8.57 3.74
C HIS A 355 24.85 9.50 4.57
N ASP A 356 24.97 9.24 5.86
CA ASP A 356 25.79 10.00 6.83
C ASP A 356 27.30 9.89 6.60
N ARG A 357 27.75 8.95 5.74
CA ARG A 357 29.16 8.72 5.43
C ARG A 357 29.55 9.20 4.02
N LEU A 358 28.83 10.14 3.43
CA LEU A 358 29.12 10.63 2.09
C LEU A 358 30.47 11.40 2.06
N PRO A 359 31.50 10.88 1.36
CA PRO A 359 32.79 11.56 1.29
C PRO A 359 32.77 12.69 0.24
N ASP A 360 33.74 13.60 0.34
CA ASP A 360 33.72 14.79 -0.51
C ASP A 360 33.94 14.54 -2.00
N HIS A 361 34.77 13.55 -2.32
CA HIS A 361 35.24 13.32 -3.68
C HIS A 361 35.19 11.85 -4.10
N LYS A 362 35.72 10.95 -3.28
CA LYS A 362 35.81 9.53 -3.62
C LYS A 362 35.36 8.67 -2.45
N TRP A 363 34.62 7.62 -2.78
CA TRP A 363 34.27 6.55 -1.85
C TRP A 363 35.00 5.26 -2.24
N ARG A 364 35.72 4.66 -1.30
CA ARG A 364 36.40 3.38 -1.49
C ARG A 364 35.45 2.23 -1.14
N CYS A 365 35.04 1.49 -2.16
CA CYS A 365 34.20 0.31 -1.97
C CYS A 365 34.98 -0.79 -1.24
N GLU A 366 34.55 -1.17 -0.04
CA GLU A 366 35.21 -2.21 0.75
C GLU A 366 35.17 -3.60 0.08
N LYS A 367 34.03 -3.92 -0.55
CA LYS A 367 33.78 -5.20 -1.23
C LYS A 367 34.67 -5.40 -2.46
N HIS A 368 34.93 -4.35 -3.22
CA HIS A 368 35.68 -4.42 -4.49
C HIS A 368 37.05 -3.75 -4.45
N LYS A 369 37.41 -3.15 -3.32
CA LYS A 369 38.64 -2.37 -3.09
C LYS A 369 38.90 -1.35 -4.20
N LYS A 370 37.85 -0.68 -4.67
CA LYS A 370 37.88 0.29 -5.77
C LYS A 370 37.40 1.66 -5.30
N ASP A 371 38.13 2.70 -5.67
CA ASP A 371 37.69 4.08 -5.50
C ASP A 371 36.68 4.47 -6.58
N ASN A 372 35.57 5.04 -6.16
CA ASN A 372 34.52 5.52 -7.05
C ASN A 372 34.29 7.01 -6.82
N ASP A 373 34.08 7.73 -7.91
CA ASP A 373 33.65 9.13 -7.88
C ASP A 373 32.19 9.22 -7.40
N VAL A 374 31.96 10.05 -6.38
CA VAL A 374 30.64 10.28 -5.77
C VAL A 374 30.13 11.70 -5.98
N LYS A 375 30.77 12.52 -6.81
CA LYS A 375 30.37 13.92 -7.05
C LYS A 375 28.91 14.05 -7.47
N CYS A 376 28.44 13.19 -8.36
CA CYS A 376 27.03 13.19 -8.82
C CYS A 376 26.05 12.64 -7.77
N ILE A 377 26.52 11.98 -6.69
CA ILE A 377 25.63 11.48 -5.62
C ILE A 377 25.16 12.63 -4.74
N LYS A 378 26.00 13.66 -4.55
CA LYS A 378 25.64 14.89 -3.83
C LYS A 378 24.42 15.60 -4.43
N LEU A 379 24.03 15.29 -5.67
CA LEU A 379 22.80 15.81 -6.28
C LEU A 379 21.53 15.42 -5.51
N TRP A 380 21.54 14.26 -4.83
CA TRP A 380 20.44 13.85 -3.96
C TRP A 380 20.30 14.71 -2.70
N LEU A 381 21.35 15.43 -2.31
CA LEU A 381 21.46 16.19 -1.07
C LEU A 381 21.46 17.68 -1.29
N SER A 382 20.84 18.16 -2.38
CA SER A 382 20.83 19.60 -2.59
C SER A 382 20.15 20.28 -1.41
N ASP A 383 20.96 20.91 -0.55
CA ASP A 383 20.53 21.95 0.36
C ASP A 383 19.71 22.91 -0.49
N LYS A 384 18.52 23.26 -0.01
CA LYS A 384 17.69 24.30 -0.60
C LYS A 384 18.62 25.43 -1.05
N VAL A 385 18.67 25.66 -2.36
CA VAL A 385 19.21 26.88 -2.94
C VAL A 385 18.63 28.01 -2.09
N GLY A 386 19.52 28.75 -1.43
CA GLY A 386 19.14 29.69 -0.37
C GLY A 386 18.05 30.65 -0.81
N LEU A 387 17.16 30.95 0.14
CA LEU A 387 16.27 32.12 0.25
C LEU A 387 15.57 32.61 -1.03
#